data_AF-A0A4V6S743-F1
#
_entry.id   AF-A0A4V6S743-F1
#
_cell.length_a   1.000
_cell.length_b   1.000
_cell.length_c   1.000
_cell.angle_alpha   90.00
_cell.angle_beta   90.00
_cell.angle_gamma   90.00
#
_symmetry.space_group_name_H-M   'P 1'
#
loop_
_entity.id
_entity.type
_entity.pdbx_description
1 polymer ?
#
loop_
_entity_poly.entity_id
_entity_poly.type
_entity_poly.pdbx_seq_one_letter_code
_entity_poly.pdbx_strand_id
1 'polypeptide(L)'
;MGKITGAIRPPAVAGSFYPADRTALKQLITHQLDYSREVLQQLEPTLPAGVPKAVIVPRAGYVYSGTAAALAYALLERGRGSVTRAVIVGPTHRVAV
;
A
#
# COMPACT_ATOMS: atom_id res chain seq x y z
N MET A 1 29.45 8.80 6.86
CA MET A 1 28.06 8.94 7.35
C MET A 1 27.37 10.06 6.55
N GLY A 2 26.86 9.76 5.36
CA GLY A 2 26.28 10.78 4.47
C GLY A 2 24.87 11.18 4.90
N LYS A 3 24.66 12.46 5.23
CA LYS A 3 23.33 13.01 5.52
C LYS A 3 22.47 12.91 4.24
N ILE A 4 21.35 12.19 4.30
CA ILE A 4 20.30 12.32 3.29
C ILE A 4 19.70 13.72 3.43
N THR A 5 20.15 14.65 2.60
CA THR A 5 19.57 15.99 2.44
C THR A 5 18.48 15.92 1.38
N GLY A 6 17.40 15.19 1.67
CA GLY A 6 16.25 15.10 0.78
C GLY A 6 15.20 16.14 1.17
N ALA A 7 14.73 16.94 0.21
CA ALA A 7 13.57 17.81 0.39
C ALA A 7 12.35 16.95 0.79
N ILE A 8 11.65 17.32 1.86
CA ILE A 8 10.46 16.62 2.31
C ILE A 8 9.32 16.89 1.32
N ARG A 9 8.79 15.83 0.69
CA ARG A 9 7.60 15.94 -0.18
C ARG A 9 6.33 15.85 0.67
N PRO A 10 5.49 16.90 0.73
CA PRO A 10 4.23 16.83 1.46
C PRO A 10 3.21 15.89 0.76
N PRO A 11 2.23 15.35 1.51
CA PRO A 11 1.19 14.49 0.97
C PRO A 11 0.20 15.29 0.10
N ALA A 12 0.46 15.35 -1.21
CA ALA A 12 -0.23 16.24 -2.15
C ALA A 12 -1.73 15.97 -2.38
N VAL A 13 -2.26 14.84 -1.89
CA VAL A 13 -3.67 14.42 -2.09
C VAL A 13 -4.36 14.02 -0.78
N ALA A 14 -3.74 14.29 0.37
CA ALA A 14 -4.39 14.14 1.67
C ALA A 14 -5.65 15.02 1.73
N GLY A 15 -6.74 14.46 2.24
CA GLY A 15 -8.05 15.11 2.30
C GLY A 15 -8.91 14.96 1.04
N SER A 16 -8.34 14.52 -0.10
CA SER A 16 -9.11 14.25 -1.33
C SER A 16 -9.12 12.77 -1.70
N PHE A 17 -7.96 12.10 -1.71
CA PHE A 17 -7.87 10.67 -2.04
C PHE A 17 -7.98 9.77 -0.82
N TYR A 18 -7.57 10.28 0.34
CA TYR A 18 -7.62 9.59 1.62
C TYR A 18 -7.73 10.62 2.75
N PRO A 19 -8.20 10.24 3.95
CA PRO A 19 -8.35 11.16 5.07
C PRO A 19 -7.06 11.94 5.37
N ALA A 20 -7.18 13.26 5.55
CA ALA A 20 -6.05 14.10 5.97
C ALA A 20 -5.68 13.87 7.44
N ASP A 21 -6.67 13.53 8.27
CA ASP A 21 -6.44 13.17 9.67
C ASP A 21 -5.74 11.82 9.77
N ARG A 22 -4.65 11.80 10.55
CA ARG A 22 -3.80 10.62 10.73
C ARG A 22 -4.55 9.47 11.40
N THR A 23 -5.39 9.76 12.39
CA THR A 23 -6.10 8.73 13.16
C THR A 23 -7.14 8.05 12.28
N ALA A 24 -7.96 8.85 11.57
CA ALA A 24 -8.94 8.37 10.61
C ALA A 24 -8.28 7.56 9.48
N LEU A 25 -7.15 8.06 8.93
CA LEU A 25 -6.40 7.33 7.90
C LEU A 25 -5.90 5.98 8.42
N LYS A 26 -5.33 5.94 9.63
CA LYS A 26 -4.85 4.71 10.23
C LYS A 26 -5.97 3.71 10.44
N GLN A 27 -7.11 4.15 11.00
CA GLN A 27 -8.27 3.30 11.22
C GLN A 27 -8.80 2.71 9.90
N LEU A 28 -8.92 3.55 8.86
CA LEU A 28 -9.35 3.12 7.54
C LEU A 28 -8.43 2.04 6.97
N ILE A 29 -7.11 2.27 6.97
CA ILE A 29 -6.12 1.31 6.46
C ILE A 29 -6.13 0.02 7.29
N THR A 30 -6.19 0.13 8.61
CA THR A 30 -6.25 -1.04 9.51
C THR A 30 -7.46 -1.90 9.18
N HIS A 31 -8.65 -1.30 9.08
CA HIS A 31 -9.87 -2.03 8.75
C HIS A 31 -9.78 -2.74 7.39
N GLN A 32 -9.26 -2.06 6.37
CA GLN A 32 -9.07 -2.64 5.03
C GLN A 32 -8.06 -3.79 5.03
N LEU A 33 -6.98 -3.68 5.80
CA LEU A 33 -5.99 -4.75 5.96
C LEU A 33 -6.54 -5.93 6.75
N ASP A 34 -7.28 -5.69 7.83
CA ASP A 34 -7.88 -6.75 8.65
C ASP A 34 -8.85 -7.59 7.81
N TYR A 35 -9.78 -6.93 7.10
CA TYR A 35 -10.65 -7.60 6.14
C TYR A 35 -9.86 -8.40 5.09
N SER A 36 -8.80 -7.80 4.54
CA SER A 36 -7.99 -8.46 3.52
C SER A 36 -7.26 -9.70 4.05
N ARG A 37 -6.79 -9.68 5.30
CA ARG A 37 -6.17 -10.85 5.95
C ARG A 37 -7.18 -11.98 6.10
N GLU A 38 -8.39 -11.69 6.53
CA GLU A 38 -9.47 -12.69 6.65
C GLU A 38 -9.76 -13.34 5.28
N VAL A 39 -9.89 -12.54 4.23
CA VAL A 39 -10.09 -13.04 2.86
C VAL A 39 -8.91 -13.91 2.41
N LEU A 40 -7.67 -13.47 2.62
CA LEU A 40 -6.49 -14.24 2.20
C LEU A 40 -6.35 -15.55 2.97
N GLN A 41 -6.69 -15.60 4.25
CA GLN A 41 -6.68 -16.85 5.03
C GLN A 41 -7.59 -17.91 4.43
N GLN A 42 -8.76 -17.52 3.90
CA GLN A 42 -9.68 -18.42 3.22
C GLN A 42 -9.16 -18.90 1.86
N LEU A 43 -8.35 -18.07 1.20
CA LEU A 43 -7.80 -18.35 -0.12
C LEU A 43 -6.40 -19.00 -0.08
N GLU A 44 -5.75 -19.06 1.09
CA GLU A 44 -4.37 -19.50 1.27
C GLU A 44 -4.01 -20.81 0.53
N PRO A 45 -4.86 -21.86 0.52
CA PRO A 45 -4.55 -23.10 -0.22
C PRO A 45 -4.40 -22.92 -1.74
N THR A 46 -4.94 -21.83 -2.29
CA THR A 46 -4.94 -21.54 -3.73
C THR A 46 -3.89 -20.51 -4.14
N LEU A 47 -3.27 -19.83 -3.16
CA LEU A 47 -2.31 -18.77 -3.42
C LEU A 47 -0.90 -19.34 -3.64
N PRO A 48 -0.11 -18.74 -4.55
CA PRO A 48 1.30 -19.09 -4.68
C PRO A 48 2.02 -18.93 -3.34
N ALA A 49 2.89 -19.89 -3.00
CA ALA A 49 3.66 -19.85 -1.77
C ALA A 49 4.76 -18.78 -1.80
N GLY A 50 5.23 -18.37 -0.61
CA GLY A 50 6.36 -17.46 -0.44
C GLY A 50 6.01 -15.98 -0.53
N VAL A 51 7.06 -15.16 -0.58
CA VAL A 51 6.98 -13.69 -0.54
C VAL A 51 6.90 -13.13 -1.96
N PRO A 52 5.84 -12.40 -2.33
CA PRO A 52 5.79 -11.72 -3.62
C PRO A 52 6.95 -10.73 -3.76
N LYS A 53 7.65 -10.76 -4.91
CA LYS A 53 8.70 -9.77 -5.22
C LYS A 53 8.14 -8.44 -5.69
N ALA A 54 6.93 -8.45 -6.23
CA ALA A 54 6.21 -7.27 -6.69
C ALA A 54 4.71 -7.50 -6.51
N VAL A 55 3.97 -6.40 -6.37
CA VAL A 55 2.51 -6.37 -6.43
C VAL A 55 2.08 -5.20 -7.31
N ILE A 56 0.92 -5.34 -7.95
CA ILE A 56 0.29 -4.28 -8.72
C ILE A 56 -0.95 -3.87 -7.95
N VAL A 57 -1.10 -2.58 -7.68
CA VAL A 57 -2.22 -2.04 -6.89
C VAL A 57 -2.89 -0.88 -7.62
N PRO A 58 -4.22 -0.72 -7.46
CA PRO A 58 -4.91 0.46 -7.94
C PRO A 58 -4.50 1.71 -7.13
N ARG A 59 -4.69 2.90 -7.73
CA ARG A 59 -4.27 4.19 -7.15
C ARG A 59 -5.37 5.25 -7.07
N ALA A 60 -6.63 4.82 -7.03
CA ALA A 60 -7.77 5.72 -6.83
C ALA A 60 -7.91 6.10 -5.34
N GLY A 61 -8.93 6.91 -5.02
CA GLY A 61 -9.25 7.23 -3.63
C GLY A 61 -9.53 5.97 -2.80
N TYR A 62 -9.14 5.97 -1.53
CA TYR A 62 -9.15 4.77 -0.68
C TYR A 62 -10.54 4.20 -0.44
N VAL A 63 -11.59 5.02 -0.53
CA VAL A 63 -12.99 4.56 -0.46
C VAL A 63 -13.38 3.70 -1.68
N TYR A 64 -12.73 3.89 -2.82
CA TYR A 64 -13.01 3.17 -4.07
C TYR A 64 -12.09 1.97 -4.26
N SER A 65 -10.80 2.12 -3.93
CA SER A 65 -9.79 1.10 -4.27
C SER A 65 -8.90 0.65 -3.11
N GLY A 66 -9.15 1.14 -1.89
CA GLY A 66 -8.32 0.85 -0.73
C GLY A 66 -8.30 -0.64 -0.37
N THR A 67 -9.46 -1.29 -0.32
CA THR A 67 -9.58 -2.73 -0.04
C THR A 67 -8.89 -3.60 -1.09
N ALA A 68 -9.01 -3.26 -2.38
CA ALA A 68 -8.33 -3.98 -3.45
C ALA A 68 -6.79 -3.86 -3.33
N ALA A 69 -6.29 -2.68 -2.98
CA ALA A 69 -4.86 -2.51 -2.70
C ALA A 69 -4.44 -3.26 -1.41
N ALA A 70 -5.30 -3.28 -0.39
CA ALA A 70 -5.04 -3.94 0.89
C ALA A 70 -4.87 -5.47 0.75
N LEU A 71 -5.60 -6.13 -0.16
CA LEU A 71 -5.37 -7.54 -0.51
C LEU A 71 -3.93 -7.80 -0.93
N ALA A 72 -3.40 -6.97 -1.83
CA ALA A 72 -2.02 -7.09 -2.29
C ALA A 72 -1.00 -6.79 -1.17
N TYR A 73 -1.25 -5.75 -0.37
CA TYR A 73 -0.36 -5.38 0.75
C TYR A 73 -0.37 -6.42 1.88
N ALA A 74 -1.51 -7.04 2.18
CA ALA A 74 -1.61 -8.12 3.15
C ALA A 74 -0.78 -9.34 2.72
N LEU A 75 -0.74 -9.66 1.41
CA LEU A 75 0.11 -10.73 0.90
C LEU A 75 1.61 -10.45 1.08
N LEU A 76 2.03 -9.18 1.01
CA LEU A 76 3.42 -8.77 1.27
C LEU A 76 3.84 -8.99 2.73
N GLU A 77 2.92 -9.19 3.67
CA GLU A 77 3.26 -9.47 5.07
C GLU A 77 4.05 -10.76 5.24
N ARG A 78 3.95 -11.71 4.30
CA ARG A 78 4.83 -12.89 4.26
C ARG A 78 6.32 -12.54 4.21
N GLY A 79 6.66 -11.35 3.69
CA GLY A 79 8.02 -10.80 3.64
C GLY A 79 8.40 -9.92 4.82
N ARG A 80 7.54 -9.76 5.82
CA ARG A 80 7.79 -8.90 6.98
C ARG A 80 9.12 -9.27 7.65
N GLY A 81 9.96 -8.27 7.87
CA GLY A 81 11.29 -8.45 8.47
C GLY A 81 12.41 -8.82 7.47
N SER A 82 12.10 -9.23 6.24
CA SER A 82 13.09 -9.49 5.19
C SER A 82 13.13 -8.41 4.10
N VAL A 83 12.00 -7.75 3.83
CA VAL A 83 11.92 -6.64 2.88
C VAL A 83 12.43 -5.36 3.54
N THR A 84 13.57 -4.86 3.08
CA THR A 84 14.21 -3.63 3.60
C THR A 84 14.14 -2.45 2.64
N ARG A 85 13.71 -2.69 1.39
CA ARG A 85 13.63 -1.68 0.33
C ARG A 85 12.38 -1.89 -0.50
N ALA A 86 11.63 -0.80 -0.69
CA ALA A 86 10.51 -0.74 -1.60
C ALA A 86 10.84 0.22 -2.76
N VAL A 87 10.49 -0.17 -3.98
CA VAL A 87 10.52 0.68 -5.16
C VAL A 87 9.07 0.89 -5.59
N ILE A 88 8.64 2.14 -5.68
CA ILE A 88 7.28 2.50 -6.09
C ILE A 88 7.35 3.05 -7.50
N VAL A 89 6.76 2.33 -8.45
CA VAL A 89 6.65 2.73 -9.85
C VAL A 89 5.19 3.09 -10.14
N GLY A 90 4.96 4.26 -10.71
CA GLY A 90 3.63 4.70 -11.10
C GLY A 90 3.68 5.57 -12.35
N PRO A 91 2.66 5.53 -13.20
CA PRO A 91 2.60 6.36 -14.40
C PRO A 91 2.49 7.85 -14.03
N THR A 92 3.00 8.70 -14.91
CA THR A 92 2.86 10.15 -14.78
C THR A 92 1.60 10.60 -15.51
N HIS A 93 0.69 11.26 -14.79
CA HIS A 93 -0.60 11.69 -15.33
C HIS A 93 -0.67 13.18 -15.69
N ARG A 94 0.32 13.99 -15.31
CA ARG A 94 0.28 15.46 -15.47
C ARG A 94 1.30 16.01 -16.45
N VAL A 95 2.49 15.44 -16.51
CA VAL A 95 3.57 15.87 -17.40
C VAL A 95 4.14 14.62 -18.04
N ALA A 96 4.28 14.60 -19.37
CA ALA A 96 4.93 13.49 -20.05
C ALA A 96 6.39 13.39 -19.56
N VAL A 97 6.87 12.16 -19.37
CA VAL A 97 8.27 11.84 -19.03
C VAL A 97 8.93 11.23 -20.24
#